data_AF-A0A3M0ZPK9-F1
#
_entry.id   AF-A0A3M0ZPK9-F1
#
_cell.length_a   1.000
_cell.length_b   1.000
_cell.length_c   1.000
_cell.angle_alpha   90.00
_cell.angle_beta   90.00
_cell.angle_gamma   90.00
#
_symmetry.space_group_name_H-M   'P 1'
#
loop_
_entity.id
_entity.type
_entity.pdbx_description
1 polymer ?
#
loop_
_entity_poly.entity_id
_entity_poly.type
_entity_poly.pdbx_seq_one_letter_code
_entity_poly.pdbx_strand_id
1 'polypeptide(L)'
;MASGCSRQPQPVEVVLSLKGRPATVAKASVAIDYSQAGAHPLARSGKIACTSILPDVDITFSDDGKGHLTADINAPSGLSLPSDFAVCRMVPEGTGVTGDSVEKRLRIRLLAAKDQQGKTVAAAPGRRASQRSEKKATGAAAKPMARPASGTAAPVQQPRKPTTGAAARVQPPAQAPQLTPQVPSAAGAGKAQPAPSNVPQAGSSGAARGLLPPKGETQPSRPAGGGAAQPSAPVAPAAPAPGPTNEETDLDRKAASYRVTFGVTDAVGPLGALQFKVEFLGASGGWAGAGGNVHCSDELSGVLAAHNDQGHGTFQAGFVTTEGFETPTAVTTCVFKSRDQVTADLFRITVISAADPEGNELDYVPVEVTDLRRID
;
A
#
# COMPACT_ATOMS: atom_id res chain seq x y z
N MET A 1 18.34 -10.52 -41.41
CA MET A 1 17.08 -10.03 -40.83
C MET A 1 17.20 -10.16 -39.32
N ALA A 2 17.32 -9.03 -38.60
CA ALA A 2 17.43 -9.05 -37.14
C ALA A 2 16.03 -9.29 -36.56
N SER A 3 15.81 -10.47 -35.97
CA SER A 3 14.61 -10.73 -35.17
C SER A 3 14.65 -9.81 -33.96
N GLY A 4 13.90 -8.70 -34.01
CA GLY A 4 13.74 -7.82 -32.88
C GLY A 4 13.07 -8.58 -31.75
N CYS A 5 13.74 -8.68 -30.59
CA CYS A 5 13.12 -9.17 -29.37
C CYS A 5 11.99 -8.20 -28.99
N SER A 6 10.75 -8.55 -29.31
CA SER A 6 9.57 -7.85 -28.81
C SER A 6 9.56 -7.99 -27.29
N ARG A 7 9.98 -6.94 -26.58
CA ARG A 7 9.84 -6.87 -25.13
C ARG A 7 8.35 -6.95 -24.82
N GLN A 8 7.93 -7.99 -24.11
CA GLN A 8 6.58 -8.05 -23.58
C GLN A 8 6.34 -6.84 -22.68
N PRO A 9 5.17 -6.18 -22.76
CA PRO A 9 4.83 -5.07 -21.88
C PRO A 9 4.89 -5.55 -20.42
N GLN A 10 5.57 -4.78 -19.57
CA GLN A 10 5.64 -5.07 -18.15
C GLN A 10 4.26 -4.81 -17.52
N PRO A 11 3.71 -5.74 -16.73
CA PRO A 11 2.47 -5.49 -16.00
C PRO A 11 2.62 -4.31 -15.05
N VAL A 12 1.57 -3.49 -14.95
CA VAL A 12 1.46 -2.37 -14.01
C VAL A 12 0.49 -2.72 -12.90
N GLU A 13 0.71 -2.19 -11.70
CA GLU A 13 -0.21 -2.32 -10.58
C GLU A 13 -1.23 -1.17 -10.58
N VAL A 14 -2.49 -1.48 -10.32
CA VAL A 14 -3.60 -0.53 -10.31
C VAL A 14 -4.45 -0.75 -9.07
N VAL A 15 -4.67 0.32 -8.31
CA VAL A 15 -5.52 0.31 -7.11
C VAL A 15 -6.99 0.43 -7.54
N LEU A 16 -7.85 -0.40 -6.95
CA LEU A 16 -9.30 -0.37 -7.16
C LEU A 16 -9.98 0.32 -5.98
N SER A 17 -10.59 1.48 -6.25
CA SER A 17 -11.29 2.29 -5.26
C SER A 17 -12.80 2.26 -5.45
N LEU A 18 -13.54 2.00 -4.37
CA LEU A 18 -14.98 2.25 -4.32
C LEU A 18 -15.23 3.67 -3.83
N LYS A 19 -15.61 4.55 -4.76
CA LYS A 19 -16.08 5.90 -4.44
C LYS A 19 -17.58 5.85 -4.12
N GLY A 20 -18.00 6.52 -3.06
CA GLY A 20 -19.40 6.49 -2.64
C GLY A 20 -19.68 7.40 -1.46
N ARG A 21 -20.94 7.41 -1.01
CA ARG A 21 -21.30 8.03 0.27
C ARG A 21 -20.76 7.17 1.42
N PRO A 22 -20.47 7.78 2.57
CA PRO A 22 -20.20 7.06 3.80
C PRO A 22 -21.26 6.00 4.06
N ALA A 23 -20.83 4.74 4.06
CA ALA A 23 -21.65 3.58 4.36
C ALA A 23 -20.76 2.40 4.77
N THR A 24 -21.27 1.56 5.66
CA THR A 24 -20.64 0.28 6.02
C THR A 24 -21.30 -0.85 5.25
N VAL A 25 -20.53 -1.61 4.45
CA VAL A 25 -21.04 -2.72 3.65
C VAL A 25 -20.37 -4.02 4.08
N ALA A 26 -21.16 -5.05 4.41
CA ALA A 26 -20.63 -6.38 4.72
C ALA A 26 -20.50 -7.27 3.48
N LYS A 27 -21.36 -7.05 2.48
CA LYS A 27 -21.27 -7.72 1.17
C LYS A 27 -21.47 -6.71 0.07
N ALA A 28 -20.65 -6.77 -0.97
CA ALA A 28 -20.78 -5.91 -2.13
C ALA A 28 -20.47 -6.68 -3.41
N SER A 29 -21.13 -6.32 -4.50
CA SER A 29 -20.76 -6.75 -5.84
C SER A 29 -20.42 -5.52 -6.66
N VAL A 30 -19.26 -5.50 -7.27
CA VAL A 30 -18.65 -4.33 -7.92
C VAL A 30 -18.35 -4.67 -9.37
N ALA A 31 -18.81 -3.83 -10.29
CA ALA A 31 -18.41 -3.89 -11.69
C ALA A 31 -17.23 -2.94 -11.95
N ILE A 32 -16.21 -3.44 -12.62
CA ILE A 32 -15.01 -2.72 -13.05
C ILE A 32 -14.97 -2.83 -14.57
N ASP A 33 -15.29 -1.74 -15.26
CA ASP A 33 -15.19 -1.65 -16.71
C ASP A 33 -13.80 -1.12 -17.09
N TYR A 34 -13.01 -1.99 -17.72
CA TYR A 34 -11.65 -1.73 -18.20
C TYR A 34 -11.57 -1.62 -19.73
N SER A 35 -12.72 -1.64 -20.44
CA SER A 35 -12.77 -1.59 -21.92
C SER A 35 -12.13 -0.33 -22.52
N GLN A 36 -12.00 0.74 -21.73
CA GLN A 36 -11.38 2.01 -22.13
C GLN A 36 -10.01 2.25 -21.48
N ALA A 37 -9.51 1.28 -20.70
CA ALA A 37 -8.32 1.46 -19.91
C ALA A 37 -7.02 1.34 -20.72
N GLY A 38 -7.07 0.68 -21.90
CA GLY A 38 -5.88 0.38 -22.70
C GLY A 38 -4.96 -0.66 -22.03
N ALA A 39 -5.53 -1.46 -21.12
CA ALA A 39 -4.89 -2.55 -20.42
C ALA A 39 -5.94 -3.60 -20.05
N HIS A 40 -5.53 -4.86 -19.97
CA HIS A 40 -6.39 -5.97 -19.53
C HIS A 40 -5.82 -6.61 -18.24
N PRO A 41 -6.66 -7.22 -17.39
CA PRO A 41 -6.18 -7.90 -16.20
C PRO A 41 -5.21 -9.04 -16.55
N LEU A 42 -4.10 -9.14 -15.83
CA LEU A 42 -3.19 -10.26 -15.98
C LEU A 42 -3.84 -11.51 -15.39
N ALA A 43 -4.10 -12.52 -16.22
CA ALA A 43 -4.57 -13.83 -15.77
C ALA A 43 -3.43 -14.85 -15.74
N ARG A 44 -3.28 -15.59 -14.63
CA ARG A 44 -2.39 -16.76 -14.54
C ARG A 44 -3.19 -17.98 -14.13
N SER A 45 -3.17 -19.02 -14.97
CA SER A 45 -3.92 -20.27 -14.74
C SER A 45 -5.43 -20.04 -14.52
N GLY A 46 -6.02 -19.11 -15.28
CA GLY A 46 -7.45 -18.76 -15.18
C GLY A 46 -7.81 -17.90 -13.97
N LYS A 47 -6.87 -17.56 -13.09
CA LYS A 47 -7.08 -16.63 -11.97
C LYS A 47 -6.57 -15.24 -12.33
N ILE A 48 -7.38 -14.22 -12.06
CA ILE A 48 -6.99 -12.82 -12.22
C ILE A 48 -5.99 -12.46 -11.12
N ALA A 49 -4.88 -11.80 -11.50
CA ALA A 49 -3.83 -11.37 -10.59
C ALA A 49 -4.26 -10.09 -9.84
N CYS A 50 -5.29 -10.23 -9.01
CA CYS A 50 -5.76 -9.21 -8.07
C CYS A 50 -5.66 -9.75 -6.65
N THR A 51 -5.35 -8.86 -5.69
CA THR A 51 -5.33 -9.17 -4.26
C THR A 51 -6.14 -8.14 -3.48
N SER A 52 -6.80 -8.59 -2.41
CA SER A 52 -7.36 -7.67 -1.41
C SER A 52 -6.22 -6.94 -0.70
N ILE A 53 -6.42 -5.66 -0.38
CA ILE A 53 -5.52 -4.88 0.48
C ILE A 53 -6.08 -4.70 1.90
N LEU A 54 -7.31 -5.14 2.13
CA LEU A 54 -8.01 -4.96 3.39
C LEU A 54 -7.94 -6.24 4.23
N PRO A 55 -7.69 -6.14 5.54
CA PRO A 55 -7.72 -7.29 6.44
C PRO A 55 -9.15 -7.83 6.54
N ASP A 56 -9.28 -9.15 6.70
CA ASP A 56 -10.56 -9.84 6.88
C ASP A 56 -11.61 -9.58 5.77
N VAL A 57 -11.14 -9.26 4.55
CA VAL A 57 -12.00 -9.09 3.37
C VAL A 57 -11.66 -10.14 2.32
N ASP A 58 -12.62 -11.01 2.05
CA ASP A 58 -12.54 -11.96 0.94
C ASP A 58 -13.08 -11.31 -0.32
N ILE A 59 -12.31 -11.38 -1.42
CA ILE A 59 -12.70 -10.84 -2.71
C ILE A 59 -12.52 -11.88 -3.80
N THR A 60 -13.61 -12.19 -4.50
CA THR A 60 -13.57 -13.07 -5.67
C THR A 60 -13.71 -12.24 -6.94
N PHE A 61 -12.81 -12.44 -7.88
CA PHE A 61 -12.78 -11.74 -9.17
C PHE A 61 -13.20 -12.67 -10.30
N SER A 62 -14.08 -12.19 -11.19
CA SER A 62 -14.48 -12.87 -12.41
C SER A 62 -14.41 -11.92 -13.59
N ASP A 63 -13.64 -12.28 -14.61
CA ASP A 63 -13.49 -11.51 -15.85
C ASP A 63 -14.33 -12.14 -16.97
N ASP A 64 -15.08 -11.33 -17.70
CA ASP A 64 -15.87 -11.79 -18.85
C ASP A 64 -15.07 -11.83 -20.16
N GLY A 65 -13.83 -11.31 -20.15
CA GLY A 65 -12.96 -11.22 -21.32
C GLY A 65 -13.42 -10.20 -22.37
N LYS A 66 -14.41 -9.36 -22.04
CA LYS A 66 -15.02 -8.34 -22.91
C LYS A 66 -14.84 -6.92 -22.36
N GLY A 67 -13.93 -6.73 -21.40
CA GLY A 67 -13.73 -5.43 -20.78
C GLY A 67 -14.44 -5.26 -19.44
N HIS A 68 -15.03 -6.32 -18.86
CA HIS A 68 -15.71 -6.23 -17.58
C HIS A 68 -15.21 -7.25 -16.57
N LEU A 69 -14.72 -6.73 -15.45
CA LEU A 69 -14.33 -7.49 -14.28
C LEU A 69 -15.40 -7.29 -13.19
N THR A 70 -15.88 -8.37 -12.60
CA THR A 70 -16.77 -8.34 -11.43
C THR A 70 -15.98 -8.73 -10.20
N ALA A 71 -16.11 -7.96 -9.12
CA ALA A 71 -15.54 -8.27 -7.82
C ALA A 71 -16.67 -8.46 -6.80
N ASP A 72 -16.77 -9.66 -6.24
CA ASP A 72 -17.68 -9.97 -5.14
C ASP A 72 -16.91 -9.92 -3.82
N ILE A 73 -17.29 -8.99 -2.96
CA ILE A 73 -16.64 -8.63 -1.71
C ILE A 73 -17.46 -9.18 -0.54
N ASN A 74 -16.80 -9.87 0.39
CA ASN A 74 -17.33 -10.31 1.66
C ASN A 74 -16.43 -9.80 2.80
N ALA A 75 -16.94 -8.83 3.56
CA ALA A 75 -16.27 -8.16 4.67
C ALA A 75 -17.12 -8.34 5.95
N PRO A 76 -16.94 -9.42 6.73
CA PRO A 76 -17.76 -9.70 7.91
C PRO A 76 -17.78 -8.55 8.92
N SER A 77 -16.64 -7.89 9.11
CA SER A 77 -16.46 -6.73 10.00
C SER A 77 -17.01 -5.43 9.42
N GLY A 78 -17.49 -5.44 8.18
CA GLY A 78 -17.96 -4.27 7.45
C GLY A 78 -16.82 -3.50 6.78
N LEU A 79 -17.05 -3.08 5.55
CA LEU A 79 -16.19 -2.21 4.76
C LEU A 79 -16.75 -0.79 4.81
N SER A 80 -15.97 0.17 5.32
CA SER A 80 -16.32 1.59 5.27
C SER A 80 -16.05 2.15 3.87
N LEU A 81 -16.98 2.91 3.30
CA LEU A 81 -16.81 3.60 2.03
C LEU A 81 -16.67 5.12 2.23
N PRO A 82 -15.90 5.85 1.39
CA PRO A 82 -15.07 5.35 0.30
C PRO A 82 -13.82 4.59 0.78
N SER A 83 -13.38 3.58 0.04
CA SER A 83 -12.16 2.82 0.36
C SER A 83 -11.55 2.19 -0.88
N ASP A 84 -10.23 2.07 -0.86
CA ASP A 84 -9.49 1.15 -1.72
C ASP A 84 -9.69 -0.26 -1.20
N PHE A 85 -9.92 -1.23 -2.08
CA PHE A 85 -10.27 -2.60 -1.66
C PHE A 85 -9.37 -3.66 -2.28
N ALA A 86 -8.71 -3.38 -3.40
CA ALA A 86 -7.84 -4.34 -4.06
C ALA A 86 -6.76 -3.67 -4.91
N VAL A 87 -5.69 -4.41 -5.19
CA VAL A 87 -4.70 -4.08 -6.22
C VAL A 87 -4.71 -5.16 -7.29
N CYS A 88 -4.78 -4.75 -8.55
CA CYS A 88 -4.76 -5.64 -9.71
C CYS A 88 -3.54 -5.39 -10.57
N ARG A 89 -2.91 -6.46 -11.06
CA ARG A 89 -1.88 -6.38 -12.10
C ARG A 89 -2.56 -6.34 -13.46
N MET A 90 -2.31 -5.27 -14.21
CA MET A 90 -2.87 -5.03 -15.53
C MET A 90 -1.74 -5.09 -16.57
N VAL A 91 -1.99 -5.68 -17.74
CA VAL A 91 -1.03 -5.71 -18.86
C VAL A 91 -1.40 -4.61 -19.85
N PRO A 92 -0.52 -3.61 -20.05
CA PRO A 92 -0.72 -2.57 -21.05
C PRO A 92 -0.85 -3.11 -22.49
N GLU A 93 -1.78 -2.57 -23.27
CA GLU A 93 -1.96 -2.91 -24.69
C GLU A 93 -1.06 -2.09 -25.62
N GLY A 94 -0.46 -1.01 -25.12
CA GLY A 94 0.39 -0.11 -25.90
C GLY A 94 1.49 0.55 -25.09
N THR A 95 2.48 1.11 -25.80
CA THR A 95 3.55 1.89 -25.18
C THR A 95 3.00 3.18 -24.59
N GLY A 96 3.45 3.55 -23.39
CA GLY A 96 3.06 4.80 -22.72
C GLY A 96 1.80 4.72 -21.86
N VAL A 97 1.19 3.54 -21.74
CA VAL A 97 0.13 3.28 -20.75
C VAL A 97 0.79 2.99 -19.40
N THR A 98 0.61 3.89 -18.44
CA THR A 98 1.10 3.78 -17.05
C THR A 98 -0.03 3.33 -16.11
N GLY A 99 0.32 2.85 -14.91
CA GLY A 99 -0.66 2.50 -13.86
C GLY A 99 -1.69 3.61 -13.62
N ASP A 100 -1.22 4.85 -13.38
CA ASP A 100 -2.08 6.03 -13.20
C ASP A 100 -3.04 6.27 -14.36
N SER A 101 -2.59 6.05 -15.61
CA SER A 101 -3.42 6.26 -16.79
C SER A 101 -4.50 5.19 -16.93
N VAL A 102 -4.20 3.96 -16.51
CA VAL A 102 -5.15 2.85 -16.45
C VAL A 102 -6.18 3.14 -15.35
N GLU A 103 -5.73 3.47 -14.14
CA GLU A 103 -6.58 3.76 -12.99
C GLU A 103 -7.60 4.86 -13.29
N LYS A 104 -7.16 5.98 -13.87
CA LYS A 104 -8.02 7.12 -14.24
C LYS A 104 -9.07 6.77 -15.31
N ARG A 105 -8.84 5.70 -16.08
CA ARG A 105 -9.74 5.25 -17.16
C ARG A 105 -10.66 4.11 -16.72
N LEU A 106 -10.36 3.42 -15.60
CA LEU A 106 -11.24 2.43 -15.02
C LEU A 106 -12.56 3.06 -14.57
N ARG A 107 -13.66 2.33 -14.83
CA ARG A 107 -15.00 2.73 -14.37
C ARG A 107 -15.49 1.70 -13.36
N ILE A 108 -15.37 2.05 -12.09
CA ILE A 108 -15.77 1.20 -10.98
C ILE A 108 -17.15 1.62 -10.49
N ARG A 109 -18.07 0.65 -10.35
CA ARG A 109 -19.46 0.87 -9.93
C ARG A 109 -19.92 -0.21 -8.97
N LEU A 110 -20.55 0.21 -7.89
CA LEU A 110 -21.25 -0.68 -6.97
C LEU A 110 -22.56 -1.19 -7.61
N LEU A 111 -22.67 -2.49 -7.84
CA LEU A 111 -23.88 -3.12 -8.39
C LEU A 111 -24.91 -3.41 -7.31
N ALA A 112 -24.44 -3.97 -6.20
CA ALA A 112 -25.26 -4.31 -5.04
C ALA A 112 -24.41 -4.20 -3.77
N ALA A 113 -25.03 -3.81 -2.66
CA ALA A 113 -24.41 -3.83 -1.35
C ALA A 113 -25.42 -4.18 -0.26
N LYS A 114 -24.93 -4.87 0.77
CA LYS A 114 -25.68 -5.19 2.00
C LYS A 114 -24.84 -4.81 3.21
N ASP A 115 -25.49 -4.29 4.25
CA ASP A 115 -24.86 -4.07 5.55
C ASP A 115 -24.70 -5.39 6.33
N GLN A 116 -24.20 -5.32 7.57
CA GLN A 116 -23.99 -6.47 8.44
C GLN A 116 -25.30 -7.18 8.82
N GLN A 117 -26.43 -6.47 8.77
CA GLN A 117 -27.75 -7.01 9.02
C GLN A 117 -28.38 -7.61 7.75
N GLY A 118 -27.67 -7.60 6.62
CA GLY A 118 -28.13 -8.10 5.33
C GLY A 118 -29.11 -7.16 4.63
N LYS A 119 -29.34 -5.95 5.16
CA LYS A 119 -30.20 -4.94 4.55
C LYS A 119 -29.47 -4.27 3.40
N THR A 120 -30.18 -4.08 2.29
CA THR A 120 -29.63 -3.45 1.09
C THR A 120 -29.20 -2.02 1.40
N VAL A 121 -27.93 -1.71 1.16
CA VAL A 121 -27.42 -0.35 1.19
C VAL A 121 -27.69 0.25 -0.19
N ALA A 122 -28.48 1.31 -0.24
CA ALA A 122 -28.83 1.95 -1.50
C ALA A 122 -27.55 2.38 -2.22
N ALA A 123 -27.26 1.76 -3.36
CA ALA A 123 -26.23 2.25 -4.27
C ALA A 123 -26.59 3.71 -4.55
N ALA A 124 -25.65 4.63 -4.32
CA ALA A 124 -25.85 6.02 -4.68
C ALA A 124 -26.34 6.04 -6.13
N PRO A 125 -27.42 6.79 -6.46
CA PRO A 125 -27.91 6.84 -7.83
C PRO A 125 -26.76 7.39 -8.68
N GLY A 126 -26.02 6.48 -9.32
CA GLY A 126 -24.99 6.83 -10.27
C GLY A 126 -25.70 7.71 -11.27
N ARG A 127 -25.22 8.95 -11.46
CA ARG A 127 -25.78 9.87 -12.43
C ARG A 127 -25.96 9.08 -13.72
N ARG A 128 -27.20 8.68 -14.02
CA ARG A 128 -27.53 8.07 -15.29
C ARG A 128 -27.13 9.14 -16.27
N ALA A 129 -26.04 8.90 -17.01
CA ALA A 129 -25.77 9.68 -18.20
C ALA A 129 -27.06 9.62 -18.98
N SER A 130 -27.75 10.76 -19.12
CA SER A 130 -29.00 10.85 -19.85
C SER A 130 -28.74 10.27 -21.24
N GLN A 131 -29.13 9.01 -21.44
CA GLN A 131 -29.42 8.48 -22.76
C GLN A 131 -30.66 9.24 -23.21
N ARG A 132 -30.41 10.46 -23.71
CA ARG A 132 -31.35 11.19 -24.53
C ARG A 132 -31.48 10.36 -25.78
N SER A 133 -32.46 9.47 -25.79
CA SER A 133 -32.90 8.78 -27.00
C SER A 133 -33.11 9.85 -28.06
N GLU A 134 -32.23 9.89 -29.05
CA GLU A 134 -32.47 10.60 -30.30
C GLU A 134 -33.67 9.94 -30.97
N LYS A 135 -34.85 10.42 -30.59
CA LYS A 135 -36.08 10.18 -31.34
C LYS A 135 -35.94 10.99 -32.62
N LYS A 136 -35.41 10.32 -33.65
CA LYS A 136 -35.35 10.76 -35.04
C LYS A 136 -36.76 11.15 -35.49
N ALA A 137 -37.07 12.45 -35.43
CA ALA A 137 -38.25 13.02 -36.04
C ALA A 137 -37.92 13.39 -37.48
N THR A 138 -38.40 12.56 -38.40
CA THR A 138 -38.58 12.89 -39.82
C THR A 138 -39.74 13.87 -39.96
N GLY A 139 -39.54 15.01 -40.62
CA GLY A 139 -40.66 15.86 -41.05
C GLY A 139 -40.35 17.30 -41.48
N ALA A 140 -40.18 17.48 -42.78
CA ALA A 140 -40.68 18.58 -43.63
C ALA A 140 -40.23 20.06 -43.42
N ALA A 141 -39.40 20.49 -44.37
CA ALA A 141 -39.54 21.67 -45.27
C ALA A 141 -40.04 23.03 -44.72
N ALA A 142 -39.15 24.03 -44.77
CA ALA A 142 -39.52 25.42 -45.11
C ALA A 142 -38.33 26.18 -45.74
N LYS A 143 -38.69 27.14 -46.59
CA LYS A 143 -37.96 27.83 -47.67
C LYS A 143 -36.76 28.73 -47.29
N PRO A 144 -35.93 29.11 -48.29
CA PRO A 144 -34.77 30.00 -48.13
C PRO A 144 -35.16 31.48 -48.27
N MET A 145 -34.57 32.36 -47.46
CA MET A 145 -34.51 33.80 -47.75
C MET A 145 -33.15 34.40 -47.44
N ALA A 146 -32.54 34.89 -48.52
CA ALA A 146 -31.80 36.13 -48.70
C ALA A 146 -30.63 36.53 -47.76
N ARG A 147 -29.48 36.72 -48.42
CA ARG A 147 -28.33 37.57 -48.05
C ARG A 147 -28.78 38.97 -47.59
N PRO A 148 -27.92 39.68 -46.82
CA PRO A 148 -27.09 40.66 -47.52
C PRO A 148 -25.59 40.53 -47.20
N ALA A 149 -24.81 40.96 -48.18
CA ALA A 149 -23.39 41.21 -48.11
C ALA A 149 -23.10 42.47 -47.29
N SER A 150 -21.94 42.53 -46.63
CA SER A 150 -20.86 43.49 -46.87
C SER A 150 -19.92 43.55 -45.65
N GLY A 151 -18.62 43.76 -45.92
CA GLY A 151 -17.78 44.52 -45.01
C GLY A 151 -16.46 43.90 -44.53
N THR A 152 -15.43 44.10 -45.35
CA THR A 152 -14.13 44.64 -44.94
C THR A 152 -13.04 43.71 -44.38
N ALA A 153 -11.93 43.73 -45.12
CA ALA A 153 -10.64 43.09 -44.86
C ALA A 153 -9.79 43.82 -43.79
N ALA A 154 -8.83 43.11 -43.17
CA ALA A 154 -7.40 43.45 -42.99
C ALA A 154 -6.70 42.32 -42.15
N PRO A 155 -5.36 42.29 -41.92
CA PRO A 155 -4.52 41.25 -42.52
C PRO A 155 -3.75 40.35 -41.53
N VAL A 156 -3.39 39.19 -42.06
CA VAL A 156 -2.15 38.41 -41.89
C VAL A 156 -1.16 38.90 -40.81
N GLN A 157 -0.97 38.10 -39.76
CA GLN A 157 0.31 38.02 -39.05
C GLN A 157 0.81 36.56 -39.06
N GLN A 158 1.91 36.35 -39.79
CA GLN A 158 2.69 35.12 -39.79
C GLN A 158 3.47 34.99 -38.47
N PRO A 159 3.53 33.80 -37.83
CA PRO A 159 4.46 33.56 -36.75
C PRO A 159 5.89 33.44 -37.31
N ARG A 160 6.78 34.29 -36.78
CA ARG A 160 8.21 34.33 -37.09
C ARG A 160 8.92 33.05 -36.60
N LYS A 161 9.83 32.55 -37.43
CA LYS A 161 10.82 31.51 -37.12
C LYS A 161 11.64 31.86 -35.87
N PRO A 162 11.96 30.89 -34.99
CA PRO A 162 13.02 31.05 -34.00
C PRO A 162 14.40 30.96 -34.67
N THR A 163 15.24 31.95 -34.36
CA THR A 163 16.64 32.07 -34.76
C THR A 163 17.51 31.08 -33.99
N THR A 164 18.33 30.33 -34.71
CA THR A 164 19.42 29.49 -34.20
C THR A 164 20.49 30.34 -33.52
N GLY A 165 20.64 30.18 -32.20
CA GLY A 165 21.67 30.81 -31.38
C GLY A 165 22.72 29.80 -30.90
N ALA A 166 23.92 29.97 -31.44
CA ALA A 166 25.26 29.59 -31.00
C ALA A 166 25.46 28.57 -29.84
N ALA A 167 26.24 27.54 -30.18
CA ALA A 167 26.88 26.60 -29.28
C ALA A 167 27.83 27.28 -28.28
N ALA A 168 27.57 27.10 -26.99
CA ALA A 168 28.56 27.30 -25.93
C ALA A 168 29.29 25.97 -25.68
N ARG A 169 30.59 25.94 -25.97
CA ARG A 169 31.51 24.88 -25.55
C ARG A 169 31.61 24.91 -24.03
N VAL A 170 31.09 23.88 -23.37
CA VAL A 170 31.38 23.59 -21.96
C VAL A 170 32.73 22.87 -21.91
N GLN A 171 33.71 23.49 -21.26
CA GLN A 171 34.96 22.85 -20.85
C GLN A 171 34.67 21.85 -19.72
N PRO A 172 35.22 20.63 -19.74
CA PRO A 172 35.18 19.76 -18.57
C PRO A 172 36.08 20.31 -17.46
N PRO A 173 35.66 20.29 -16.18
CA PRO A 173 36.50 20.67 -15.07
C PRO A 173 37.63 19.65 -14.85
N ALA A 174 38.77 20.19 -14.39
CA ALA A 174 40.01 19.49 -14.11
C ALA A 174 39.84 18.36 -13.08
N GLN A 175 40.62 17.29 -13.29
CA GLN A 175 40.75 16.13 -12.41
C GLN A 175 41.21 16.54 -11.01
N ALA A 176 40.50 16.05 -9.99
CA ALA A 176 40.93 16.11 -8.60
C ALA A 176 42.08 15.13 -8.34
N PRO A 177 43.03 15.45 -7.43
CA PRO A 177 44.18 14.61 -7.13
C PRO A 177 43.79 13.32 -6.41
N GLN A 178 44.38 12.20 -6.84
CA GLN A 178 44.27 10.90 -6.18
C GLN A 178 44.97 10.93 -4.81
N LEU A 179 44.22 10.70 -3.74
CA LEU A 179 44.75 10.41 -2.42
C LEU A 179 44.95 8.90 -2.29
N THR A 180 46.20 8.48 -2.16
CA THR A 180 46.60 7.12 -1.78
C THR A 180 46.20 6.83 -0.32
N PRO A 181 45.58 5.67 0.00
CA PRO A 181 45.36 5.27 1.38
C PRO A 181 46.67 4.80 2.04
N GLN A 182 47.08 5.46 3.12
CA GLN A 182 48.04 4.93 4.07
C GLN A 182 47.36 3.90 4.98
N VAL A 183 47.95 2.72 5.07
CA VAL A 183 47.57 1.66 6.01
C VAL A 183 48.39 1.83 7.29
N PRO A 184 47.78 1.97 8.47
CA PRO A 184 48.46 1.66 9.72
C PRO A 184 48.18 0.21 10.11
N SER A 185 49.29 -0.53 10.17
CA SER A 185 49.45 -1.84 10.79
C SER A 185 49.28 -1.71 12.32
N ALA A 186 48.43 -2.54 12.93
CA ALA A 186 48.45 -2.75 14.38
C ALA A 186 48.22 -4.24 14.68
N ALA A 187 49.32 -4.87 15.06
CA ALA A 187 49.37 -6.20 15.64
C ALA A 187 49.03 -6.15 17.13
N GLY A 188 48.31 -7.17 17.60
CA GLY A 188 48.82 -7.98 18.71
C GLY A 188 48.25 -7.76 20.10
N ALA A 189 47.46 -8.75 20.50
CA ALA A 189 47.51 -9.47 21.78
C ALA A 189 46.93 -8.83 23.05
N GLY A 190 46.01 -9.57 23.70
CA GLY A 190 45.87 -9.44 25.15
C GLY A 190 44.62 -10.01 25.81
N LYS A 191 44.66 -11.31 26.09
CA LYS A 191 44.15 -11.99 27.31
C LYS A 191 42.66 -12.29 27.48
N ALA A 192 42.48 -13.47 28.08
CA ALA A 192 41.27 -14.20 28.37
C ALA A 192 40.78 -14.02 29.82
N GLN A 193 39.57 -14.56 30.05
CA GLN A 193 38.92 -14.98 31.32
C GLN A 193 38.19 -13.92 32.17
N PRO A 194 37.20 -14.32 33.02
CA PRO A 194 36.36 -15.53 33.02
C PRO A 194 34.84 -15.25 33.18
N ALA A 195 34.03 -16.30 33.04
CA ALA A 195 32.61 -16.35 33.38
C ALA A 195 32.33 -16.17 34.89
N PRO A 196 31.09 -15.80 35.24
CA PRO A 196 30.49 -16.34 36.45
C PRO A 196 29.11 -16.98 36.26
N SER A 197 29.01 -18.08 36.98
CA SER A 197 27.93 -18.95 37.43
C SER A 197 26.56 -18.36 37.83
N ASN A 198 25.58 -19.25 37.73
CA ASN A 198 24.50 -19.57 38.67
C ASN A 198 23.39 -18.55 38.95
N VAL A 199 22.17 -18.88 38.49
CA VAL A 199 20.90 -18.47 39.10
C VAL A 199 20.17 -19.72 39.58
N PRO A 200 19.68 -19.77 40.83
CA PRO A 200 19.08 -20.96 41.42
C PRO A 200 17.62 -21.16 41.00
N GLN A 201 17.28 -22.43 40.83
CA GLN A 201 15.95 -22.98 40.66
C GLN A 201 15.27 -23.08 42.05
N ALA A 202 14.16 -22.39 42.24
CA ALA A 202 13.31 -22.54 43.42
C ALA A 202 11.96 -23.12 42.99
N GLY A 203 11.64 -24.30 43.51
CA GLY A 203 10.31 -24.90 43.46
C GLY A 203 9.59 -24.74 44.80
N SER A 204 8.27 -24.71 44.75
CA SER A 204 7.33 -25.08 45.82
C SER A 204 5.92 -25.08 45.20
N SER A 205 5.30 -26.22 44.89
CA SER A 205 4.42 -27.02 45.76
C SER A 205 3.38 -26.21 46.55
N GLY A 206 2.10 -26.35 46.18
CA GLY A 206 0.97 -25.85 46.94
C GLY A 206 -0.34 -26.48 46.46
N ALA A 207 -0.76 -27.55 47.13
CA ALA A 207 -2.04 -28.20 46.94
C ALA A 207 -3.20 -27.35 47.52
N ALA A 208 -4.34 -27.28 46.83
CA ALA A 208 -5.61 -26.89 47.44
C ALA A 208 -6.75 -27.75 46.86
N ARG A 209 -7.43 -28.45 47.76
CA ARG A 209 -8.63 -29.25 47.54
C ARG A 209 -9.85 -28.34 47.38
N GLY A 210 -10.69 -28.69 46.40
CA GLY A 210 -12.15 -28.83 46.49
C GLY A 210 -12.99 -27.69 47.06
N LEU A 211 -13.79 -27.06 46.20
CA LEU A 211 -15.13 -26.57 46.52
C LEU A 211 -16.08 -26.81 45.33
N LEU A 212 -17.27 -27.33 45.67
CA LEU A 212 -18.38 -27.72 44.80
C LEU A 212 -18.99 -26.53 44.04
N PRO A 213 -19.55 -26.72 42.83
CA PRO A 213 -20.47 -25.76 42.24
C PRO A 213 -21.92 -25.96 42.76
N PRO A 214 -22.69 -24.88 42.94
CA PRO A 214 -24.10 -24.97 43.31
C PRO A 214 -24.97 -25.40 42.13
N LYS A 215 -26.02 -26.16 42.49
CA LYS A 215 -27.14 -26.55 41.64
C LYS A 215 -28.01 -25.34 41.28
N GLY A 216 -28.46 -25.33 40.03
CA GLY A 216 -29.85 -25.01 39.70
C GLY A 216 -30.07 -23.64 39.06
N GLU A 217 -30.23 -23.63 37.73
CA GLU A 217 -31.21 -22.75 37.11
C GLU A 217 -31.77 -23.38 35.83
N THR A 218 -33.09 -23.34 35.76
CA THR A 218 -33.96 -24.09 34.86
C THR A 218 -34.10 -23.36 33.54
N GLN A 219 -33.68 -23.97 32.43
CA GLN A 219 -33.85 -23.42 31.09
C GLN A 219 -35.17 -23.91 30.47
N PRO A 220 -36.04 -23.03 29.94
CA PRO A 220 -37.29 -23.44 29.33
C PRO A 220 -37.09 -24.05 27.93
N SER A 221 -37.81 -25.14 27.71
CA SER A 221 -37.89 -25.97 26.51
C SER A 221 -38.22 -25.16 25.25
N ARG A 222 -37.40 -25.34 24.21
CA ARG A 222 -37.62 -24.77 22.87
C ARG A 222 -38.16 -25.85 21.93
N PRO A 223 -39.16 -25.55 21.07
CA PRO A 223 -39.89 -26.56 20.30
C PRO A 223 -39.07 -27.15 19.15
N ALA A 224 -39.31 -28.45 18.91
CA ALA A 224 -38.74 -29.26 17.84
C ALA A 224 -39.22 -28.76 16.46
N GLY A 225 -38.31 -28.14 15.70
CA GLY A 225 -38.47 -27.90 14.27
C GLY A 225 -37.50 -28.77 13.51
N GLY A 226 -38.01 -29.82 12.85
CA GLY A 226 -37.23 -30.70 11.99
C GLY A 226 -36.80 -29.99 10.71
N GLY A 227 -35.56 -29.51 10.67
CA GLY A 227 -34.87 -29.10 9.45
C GLY A 227 -33.92 -30.21 9.01
N ALA A 228 -34.11 -30.73 7.79
CA ALA A 228 -33.24 -31.74 7.20
C ALA A 228 -31.79 -31.25 7.17
N ALA A 229 -30.88 -32.05 7.75
CA ALA A 229 -29.46 -31.78 7.77
C ALA A 229 -28.92 -31.75 6.34
N GLN A 230 -28.48 -30.56 5.90
CA GLN A 230 -27.83 -30.37 4.62
C GLN A 230 -26.36 -30.85 4.75
N PRO A 231 -25.86 -31.72 3.85
CA PRO A 231 -24.49 -32.22 3.93
C PRO A 231 -23.49 -31.06 3.90
N SER A 232 -22.65 -30.96 4.92
CA SER A 232 -21.57 -29.99 4.95
C SER A 232 -20.61 -30.27 3.79
N ALA A 233 -20.47 -29.32 2.88
CA ALA A 233 -19.49 -29.41 1.81
C ALA A 233 -18.08 -29.56 2.41
N PRO A 234 -17.19 -30.37 1.79
CA PRO A 234 -15.84 -30.54 2.27
C PRO A 234 -15.14 -29.17 2.32
N VAL A 235 -14.68 -28.78 3.51
CA VAL A 235 -13.88 -27.58 3.72
C VAL A 235 -12.60 -27.73 2.91
N ALA A 236 -12.40 -26.85 1.93
CA ALA A 236 -11.17 -26.82 1.16
C ALA A 236 -9.98 -26.59 2.11
N PRO A 237 -8.82 -27.25 1.89
CA PRO A 237 -7.64 -27.04 2.71
C PRO A 237 -7.26 -25.56 2.70
N ALA A 238 -7.00 -25.01 3.90
CA ALA A 238 -6.54 -23.64 4.06
C ALA A 238 -5.30 -23.40 3.19
N ALA A 239 -5.26 -22.26 2.50
CA ALA A 239 -4.10 -21.86 1.73
C ALA A 239 -2.86 -21.81 2.66
N PRO A 240 -1.67 -22.22 2.19
CA PRO A 240 -0.45 -22.10 2.97
C PRO A 240 -0.22 -20.63 3.34
N ALA A 241 0.14 -20.38 4.60
CA ALA A 241 0.50 -19.05 5.07
C ALA A 241 1.62 -18.47 4.17
N PRO A 242 1.62 -17.15 3.90
CA PRO A 242 2.74 -16.52 3.20
C PRO A 242 4.04 -16.88 3.92
N GLY A 243 5.06 -17.27 3.14
CA GLY A 243 6.37 -17.64 3.70
C GLY A 243 7.00 -16.49 4.49
N PRO A 244 8.03 -16.77 5.30
CA PRO A 244 8.74 -15.73 6.05
C PRO A 244 9.25 -14.64 5.09
N THR A 245 9.02 -13.38 5.44
CA THR A 245 9.40 -12.20 4.63
C THR A 245 10.88 -11.84 4.74
N ASN A 246 11.63 -12.59 5.55
CA ASN A 246 13.08 -12.50 5.71
C ASN A 246 13.80 -12.44 4.36
N GLU A 247 14.63 -11.42 4.18
CA GLU A 247 15.54 -11.39 3.04
C GLU A 247 16.69 -12.41 3.22
N GLU A 248 17.71 -12.33 2.37
CA GLU A 248 18.94 -13.10 2.58
C GLU A 248 19.90 -12.34 3.52
N THR A 249 19.81 -11.01 3.52
CA THR A 249 20.78 -10.10 4.14
C THR A 249 20.59 -9.99 5.66
N ASP A 250 19.36 -10.10 6.12
CA ASP A 250 18.96 -10.16 7.53
C ASP A 250 19.56 -11.39 8.25
N LEU A 251 19.67 -12.54 7.57
CA LEU A 251 20.28 -13.77 8.08
C LEU A 251 21.80 -13.84 7.83
N ASP A 252 22.34 -13.00 6.94
CA ASP A 252 23.77 -12.97 6.61
C ASP A 252 24.60 -12.41 7.77
N ARG A 253 25.48 -13.24 8.33
CA ARG A 253 26.40 -12.84 9.42
C ARG A 253 27.51 -11.91 8.95
N LYS A 254 27.75 -11.79 7.63
CA LYS A 254 28.77 -10.92 7.05
C LYS A 254 28.22 -9.53 6.72
N ALA A 255 26.90 -9.34 6.72
CA ALA A 255 26.30 -8.03 6.52
C ALA A 255 26.58 -7.13 7.73
N ALA A 256 27.00 -5.89 7.46
CA ALA A 256 27.18 -4.87 8.47
C ALA A 256 25.82 -4.49 9.07
N SER A 257 25.82 -4.14 10.36
CA SER A 257 24.60 -3.74 11.07
C SER A 257 24.60 -2.23 11.29
N TYR A 258 23.47 -1.61 11.01
CA TYR A 258 23.24 -0.18 11.15
C TYR A 258 22.08 0.05 12.10
N ARG A 259 22.22 1.05 12.96
CA ARG A 259 21.14 1.64 13.72
C ARG A 259 20.61 2.83 12.93
N VAL A 260 19.35 2.79 12.56
CA VAL A 260 18.67 3.82 11.76
C VAL A 260 17.55 4.40 12.61
N THR A 261 17.63 5.69 12.93
CA THR A 261 16.61 6.40 13.71
C THR A 261 15.80 7.29 12.78
N PHE A 262 14.49 7.09 12.78
CA PHE A 262 13.53 7.90 12.05
C PHE A 262 12.93 8.95 13.00
N GLY A 263 12.67 10.15 12.49
CA GLY A 263 12.07 11.22 13.28
C GLY A 263 11.29 12.20 12.42
N VAL A 264 10.37 12.91 13.05
CA VAL A 264 9.70 14.08 12.47
C VAL A 264 10.62 15.27 12.67
N THR A 265 11.04 15.93 11.58
CA THR A 265 12.09 16.95 11.62
C THR A 265 11.59 18.38 11.77
N ASP A 266 10.33 18.64 11.37
CA ASP A 266 9.70 19.95 11.53
C ASP A 266 8.73 19.98 12.72
N ALA A 267 8.51 21.19 13.26
CA ALA A 267 7.46 21.44 14.24
C ALA A 267 6.10 21.55 13.53
N VAL A 268 5.35 20.46 13.50
CA VAL A 268 4.01 20.36 12.89
C VAL A 268 2.88 20.36 13.92
N GLY A 269 3.22 20.51 15.20
CA GLY A 269 2.30 20.37 16.33
C GLY A 269 2.26 18.94 16.88
N PRO A 270 1.37 18.66 17.84
CA PRO A 270 1.24 17.33 18.42
C PRO A 270 0.64 16.34 17.41
N LEU A 271 1.20 15.14 17.35
CA LEU A 271 0.69 14.04 16.50
C LEU A 271 -0.01 12.98 17.35
N GLY A 272 -1.28 12.72 17.08
CA GLY A 272 -2.05 11.63 17.68
C GLY A 272 -1.91 10.30 16.94
N ALA A 273 -1.65 10.35 15.63
CA ALA A 273 -1.34 9.18 14.83
C ALA A 273 -0.29 9.50 13.76
N LEU A 274 0.60 8.54 13.48
CA LEU A 274 1.59 8.64 12.42
C LEU A 274 1.80 7.25 11.80
N GLN A 275 1.65 7.13 10.48
CA GLN A 275 1.98 5.93 9.74
C GLN A 275 2.87 6.29 8.55
N PHE A 276 3.99 5.59 8.40
CA PHE A 276 4.90 5.79 7.28
C PHE A 276 5.49 4.48 6.78
N LYS A 277 5.93 4.52 5.53
CA LYS A 277 6.64 3.44 4.84
C LYS A 277 8.06 3.90 4.52
N VAL A 278 9.00 2.98 4.65
CA VAL A 278 10.40 3.14 4.28
C VAL A 278 10.73 2.15 3.18
N GLU A 279 11.34 2.63 2.11
CA GLU A 279 11.90 1.83 1.02
C GLU A 279 13.41 2.08 0.96
N PHE A 280 14.21 1.04 1.16
CA PHE A 280 15.66 1.12 0.98
C PHE A 280 16.03 0.95 -0.51
N LEU A 281 16.76 1.92 -1.06
CA LEU A 281 17.09 2.01 -2.49
C LEU A 281 18.43 1.37 -2.85
N GLY A 282 19.19 0.87 -1.87
CA GLY A 282 20.47 0.22 -2.11
C GLY A 282 20.35 -1.17 -2.72
N ALA A 283 21.45 -1.69 -3.27
CA ALA A 283 21.48 -2.98 -3.96
C ALA A 283 21.29 -4.18 -3.03
N SER A 284 21.72 -4.05 -1.77
CA SER A 284 21.54 -5.07 -0.74
C SER A 284 21.15 -4.46 0.59
N GLY A 285 20.12 -5.02 1.23
CA GLY A 285 19.68 -4.54 2.53
C GLY A 285 18.43 -5.25 3.00
N GLY A 286 18.27 -5.36 4.32
CA GLY A 286 17.10 -5.96 4.96
C GLY A 286 16.98 -5.49 6.40
N TRP A 287 15.76 -5.52 6.94
CA TRP A 287 15.52 -5.16 8.33
C TRP A 287 15.83 -6.36 9.22
N ALA A 288 16.56 -6.16 10.31
CA ALA A 288 16.85 -7.28 11.20
C ALA A 288 15.56 -7.74 11.88
N GLY A 289 15.18 -9.01 11.71
CA GLY A 289 13.92 -9.56 12.21
C GLY A 289 13.04 -10.06 11.06
N ALA A 290 11.73 -10.17 11.26
CA ALA A 290 10.81 -10.68 10.25
C ALA A 290 9.37 -10.23 10.49
N GLY A 291 8.71 -9.68 9.47
CA GLY A 291 7.32 -9.23 9.57
C GLY A 291 7.11 -8.32 10.79
N GLY A 292 6.19 -8.70 11.68
CA GLY A 292 5.92 -7.99 12.93
C GLY A 292 7.02 -8.06 14.00
N ASN A 293 8.06 -8.88 13.81
CA ASN A 293 9.17 -9.06 14.76
C ASN A 293 10.46 -8.34 14.31
N VAL A 294 10.33 -7.26 13.54
CA VAL A 294 11.47 -6.42 13.19
C VAL A 294 12.08 -5.80 14.46
N HIS A 295 13.40 -5.74 14.52
CA HIS A 295 14.17 -5.21 15.64
C HIS A 295 14.16 -3.68 15.60
N CYS A 296 13.05 -3.11 16.08
CA CYS A 296 12.88 -1.69 16.31
C CYS A 296 12.62 -1.43 17.80
N SER A 297 13.08 -0.28 18.29
CA SER A 297 12.73 0.27 19.60
C SER A 297 11.99 1.58 19.40
N ASP A 298 10.88 1.74 20.12
CA ASP A 298 10.13 2.98 20.17
C ASP A 298 10.89 4.04 20.97
N GLU A 299 11.00 5.25 20.40
CA GLU A 299 11.63 6.39 21.08
C GLU A 299 10.59 7.24 21.82
N LEU A 300 9.30 7.00 21.59
CA LEU A 300 8.18 7.71 22.19
C LEU A 300 7.63 6.92 23.39
N SER A 301 7.35 7.63 24.49
CA SER A 301 6.68 7.05 25.65
C SER A 301 5.16 7.09 25.51
N GLY A 302 4.47 6.03 25.95
CA GLY A 302 3.00 6.02 26.02
C GLY A 302 2.29 5.85 24.67
N VAL A 303 3.02 5.51 23.61
CA VAL A 303 2.45 5.25 22.28
C VAL A 303 2.18 3.75 22.08
N LEU A 304 1.15 3.44 21.31
CA LEU A 304 0.99 2.13 20.69
C LEU A 304 1.71 2.15 19.35
N ALA A 305 2.75 1.34 19.23
CA ALA A 305 3.55 1.23 18.02
C ALA A 305 3.44 -0.16 17.40
N ALA A 306 3.46 -0.20 16.07
CA ALA A 306 3.55 -1.42 15.29
C ALA A 306 4.58 -1.23 14.19
N HIS A 307 5.37 -2.28 13.97
CA HIS A 307 6.50 -2.30 13.08
C HIS A 307 6.39 -3.55 12.20
N ASN A 308 6.46 -3.40 10.89
CA ASN A 308 6.27 -4.50 9.96
C ASN A 308 7.28 -4.45 8.82
N ASP A 309 8.19 -5.42 8.81
CA ASP A 309 9.05 -5.68 7.67
C ASP A 309 8.27 -6.38 6.54
N GLN A 310 8.16 -5.68 5.41
CA GLN A 310 7.46 -6.16 4.21
C GLN A 310 8.38 -6.93 3.26
N GLY A 311 9.65 -7.08 3.61
CA GLY A 311 10.67 -7.68 2.77
C GLY A 311 11.22 -6.71 1.72
N HIS A 312 12.28 -7.14 1.03
CA HIS A 312 13.00 -6.35 0.02
C HIS A 312 13.44 -4.96 0.51
N GLY A 313 13.89 -4.85 1.76
CA GLY A 313 14.33 -3.58 2.35
C GLY A 313 13.18 -2.60 2.59
N THR A 314 11.93 -3.08 2.55
CA THR A 314 10.72 -2.28 2.77
C THR A 314 10.19 -2.51 4.18
N PHE A 315 9.92 -1.42 4.89
CA PHE A 315 9.41 -1.45 6.26
C PHE A 315 8.26 -0.46 6.43
N GLN A 316 7.32 -0.79 7.29
CA GLN A 316 6.20 0.08 7.63
C GLN A 316 6.10 0.21 9.15
N ALA A 317 5.91 1.45 9.61
CA ALA A 317 5.68 1.76 11.02
C ALA A 317 4.36 2.50 11.19
N GLY A 318 3.69 2.26 12.31
CA GLY A 318 2.49 2.98 12.74
C GLY A 318 2.55 3.28 14.22
N PHE A 319 2.16 4.49 14.60
CA PHE A 319 2.13 5.00 15.96
C PHE A 319 0.75 5.61 16.22
N VAL A 320 0.18 5.32 17.39
CA VAL A 320 -1.08 5.92 17.85
C VAL A 320 -0.96 6.27 19.34
N THR A 321 -1.39 7.47 19.71
CA THR A 321 -1.48 7.94 21.10
C THR A 321 -2.69 8.85 21.27
N THR A 322 -3.34 8.77 22.43
CA THR A 322 -4.46 9.65 22.78
C THR A 322 -4.01 11.03 23.26
N GLU A 323 -2.79 11.16 23.76
CA GLU A 323 -2.27 12.43 24.30
C GLU A 323 -1.53 13.26 23.24
N GLY A 324 -1.18 12.64 22.12
CA GLY A 324 -0.27 13.22 21.15
C GLY A 324 1.19 13.06 21.56
N PHE A 325 2.10 13.33 20.62
CA PHE A 325 3.51 13.58 20.91
C PHE A 325 3.98 14.84 20.18
N GLU A 326 4.82 15.62 20.85
CA GLU A 326 5.35 16.89 20.33
C GLU A 326 6.37 16.66 19.21
N THR A 327 6.40 17.59 18.24
CA THR A 327 7.34 17.58 17.11
C THR A 327 8.19 18.85 17.13
N PRO A 328 9.47 18.79 16.70
CA PRO A 328 10.18 17.64 16.14
C PRO A 328 10.61 16.62 17.19
N THR A 329 10.63 15.34 16.82
CA THR A 329 11.06 14.24 17.71
C THR A 329 11.50 13.01 16.92
N ALA A 330 12.39 12.21 17.52
CA ALA A 330 12.63 10.84 17.07
C ALA A 330 11.39 9.98 17.38
N VAL A 331 11.05 9.06 16.48
CA VAL A 331 9.85 8.21 16.61
C VAL A 331 10.21 6.74 16.83
N THR A 332 11.18 6.20 16.08
CA THR A 332 11.62 4.80 16.22
C THR A 332 13.05 4.64 15.75
N THR A 333 13.74 3.66 16.35
CA THR A 333 15.09 3.25 15.98
C THR A 333 15.09 1.78 15.60
N CYS A 334 15.48 1.46 14.37
CA CYS A 334 15.50 0.11 13.84
C CYS A 334 16.92 -0.37 13.53
N VAL A 335 17.13 -1.69 13.58
CA VAL A 335 18.36 -2.33 13.11
C VAL A 335 18.20 -2.73 11.65
N PHE A 336 19.07 -2.21 10.80
CA PHE A 336 19.14 -2.50 9.37
C PHE A 336 20.44 -3.23 9.05
N LYS A 337 20.42 -4.20 8.13
CA LYS A 337 21.60 -4.96 7.73
C LYS A 337 21.87 -4.79 6.25
N SER A 338 23.11 -4.53 5.86
CA SER A 338 23.52 -4.40 4.45
C SER A 338 24.94 -4.92 4.22
N ARG A 339 25.21 -5.42 3.00
CA ARG A 339 26.58 -5.75 2.56
C ARG A 339 27.32 -4.52 2.03
N ASP A 340 26.58 -3.46 1.73
CA ASP A 340 27.08 -2.21 1.17
C ASP A 340 27.15 -1.13 2.26
N GLN A 341 27.80 -0.02 1.91
CA GLN A 341 27.77 1.18 2.75
C GLN A 341 26.36 1.79 2.71
N VAL A 342 25.80 2.05 3.89
CA VAL A 342 24.48 2.66 4.03
C VAL A 342 24.62 4.14 4.36
N THR A 343 23.86 4.97 3.66
CA THR A 343 23.74 6.42 3.87
C THR A 343 22.26 6.81 3.97
N ALA A 344 21.96 7.96 4.60
CA ALA A 344 20.59 8.38 4.87
C ALA A 344 19.74 8.59 3.60
N ASP A 345 20.37 9.05 2.51
CA ASP A 345 19.74 9.27 1.20
C ASP A 345 19.31 7.97 0.49
N LEU A 346 19.73 6.81 0.97
CA LEU A 346 19.26 5.51 0.47
C LEU A 346 17.89 5.12 1.04
N PHE A 347 17.35 5.85 2.02
CA PHE A 347 16.03 5.58 2.59
C PHE A 347 15.01 6.55 2.01
N ARG A 348 14.09 6.04 1.18
CA ARG A 348 12.92 6.79 0.76
C ARG A 348 11.81 6.60 1.78
N ILE A 349 11.31 7.68 2.34
CA ILE A 349 10.26 7.67 3.35
C ILE A 349 9.00 8.30 2.75
N THR A 350 7.87 7.60 2.90
CA THR A 350 6.54 8.06 2.48
C THR A 350 5.60 8.00 3.68
N VAL A 351 5.12 9.16 4.12
CA VAL A 351 4.02 9.21 5.10
C VAL A 351 2.75 8.74 4.44
N ILE A 352 2.10 7.74 5.03
CA ILE A 352 0.84 7.16 4.56
C ILE A 352 -0.32 7.94 5.16
N SER A 353 -0.26 8.24 6.45
CA SER A 353 -1.26 9.01 7.16
C SER A 353 -0.65 9.67 8.40
N ALA A 354 -1.20 10.82 8.77
CA ALA A 354 -0.90 11.49 10.02
C ALA A 354 -2.14 12.24 10.51
N ALA A 355 -2.34 12.29 11.83
CA ALA A 355 -3.43 13.03 12.44
C ALA A 355 -2.99 13.63 13.78
N ASP A 356 -3.63 14.74 14.17
CA ASP A 356 -3.51 15.31 15.51
C ASP A 356 -4.26 14.45 16.56
N PRO A 357 -4.15 14.75 17.87
CA PRO A 357 -4.84 14.00 18.93
C PRO A 357 -6.37 14.02 18.82
N GLU A 358 -6.94 15.05 18.18
CA GLU A 358 -8.36 15.18 17.90
C GLU A 358 -8.81 14.35 16.68
N GLY A 359 -7.88 13.73 15.97
CA GLY A 359 -8.14 12.90 14.79
C GLY A 359 -8.32 13.70 13.50
N ASN A 360 -7.92 14.97 13.47
CA ASN A 360 -7.88 15.75 12.23
C ASN A 360 -6.64 15.33 11.43
N GLU A 361 -6.84 15.01 10.15
CA GLU A 361 -5.77 14.62 9.24
C GLU A 361 -4.83 15.80 8.96
N LEU A 362 -3.52 15.49 8.88
CA LEU A 362 -2.49 16.46 8.56
C LEU A 362 -1.93 16.20 7.16
N ASP A 363 -1.98 17.22 6.29
CA ASP A 363 -1.56 17.11 4.90
C ASP A 363 -0.04 16.92 4.71
N TYR A 364 0.77 17.30 5.71
CA TYR A 364 2.22 17.25 5.62
C TYR A 364 2.89 17.00 6.97
N VAL A 365 3.69 15.93 7.05
CA VAL A 365 4.57 15.61 8.17
C VAL A 365 5.91 15.12 7.60
N PRO A 366 7.01 15.86 7.77
CA PRO A 366 8.30 15.43 7.24
C PRO A 366 8.95 14.40 8.16
N VAL A 367 8.94 13.14 7.74
CA VAL A 367 9.66 12.05 8.41
C VAL A 367 10.97 11.78 7.66
N GLU A 368 12.08 11.85 8.37
CA GLU A 368 13.43 11.67 7.81
C GLU A 368 14.28 10.71 8.67
N VAL A 369 15.43 10.28 8.13
CA VAL A 369 16.48 9.62 8.92
C VAL A 369 17.22 10.69 9.71
N THR A 370 17.12 10.65 11.04
CA THR A 370 17.70 11.65 11.96
C THR A 370 19.03 11.20 12.57
N ASP A 371 19.24 9.89 12.73
CA ASP A 371 20.54 9.28 13.08
C ASP A 371 20.76 8.02 12.24
N LEU A 372 22.00 7.83 11.79
CA LEU A 372 22.43 6.64 11.07
C LEU A 372 23.85 6.31 11.47
N ARG A 373 24.04 5.16 12.12
CA ARG A 373 25.37 4.71 12.52
C ARG A 373 25.53 3.22 12.40
N ARG A 374 26.73 2.80 11.98
CA ARG A 374 27.15 1.41 12.01
C ARG A 374 27.38 0.96 13.46
N ILE A 375 26.98 -0.28 13.81
CA ILE A 375 26.98 -0.79 15.19
C ILE A 375 27.72 -2.12 15.40
N ASP A 376 28.35 -2.66 14.36
CA ASP A 376 29.17 -3.89 14.40
C ASP A 376 30.67 -3.63 14.45
#